data_AF-A0A9X0UGU0-F1
#
_entry.id   AF-A0A9X0UGU0-F1
#
_cell.length_a   1.000
_cell.length_b   1.000
_cell.length_c   1.000
_cell.angle_alpha   90.00
_cell.angle_beta   90.00
_cell.angle_gamma   90.00
#
_symmetry.space_group_name_H-M   'P 1'
#
loop_
_entity.id
_entity.type
_entity.pdbx_description
1 polymer ?
#
loop_
_entity_poly.entity_id
_entity_poly.type
_entity_poly.pdbx_seq_one_letter_code
_entity_poly.pdbx_strand_id
1 'polypeptide(L)'
;MGRNERIFHAVVFEIIALLMMVPLAAWFSGKGTGDMALVSIVLSVTATVWNYIYNVYFDRWFGSDRIQRGLMMRIGHTLGFEGGLLLITIPFVGWFLQMSLLETLALEAVFITFFLFYTLVFNWLYDKYQPYRALGKWLKIGKRVETKRISS
;
A
#
# COMPACT_ATOMS: atom_id res chain seq x y z
N MET A 1 2.28 -17.94 2.61
CA MET A 1 1.61 -17.67 1.32
C MET A 1 2.51 -18.03 0.17
N GLY A 2 1.99 -18.74 -0.84
CA GLY A 2 2.72 -19.05 -2.07
C GLY A 2 2.92 -17.79 -2.94
N ARG A 3 3.81 -17.81 -3.93
CA ARG A 3 4.11 -16.64 -4.80
C ARG A 3 2.85 -16.03 -5.41
N ASN A 4 1.96 -16.86 -5.95
CA ASN A 4 0.73 -16.40 -6.60
C ASN A 4 -0.28 -15.80 -5.60
N GLU A 5 -0.37 -16.34 -4.39
CA GLU A 5 -1.20 -15.80 -3.31
C GLU A 5 -0.70 -14.44 -2.85
N ARG A 6 0.62 -14.24 -2.81
CA ARG A 6 1.24 -12.93 -2.48
C ARG A 6 0.96 -11.89 -3.55
N ILE A 7 1.06 -12.25 -4.83
CA ILE A 7 0.73 -11.35 -5.94
C ILE A 7 -0.76 -10.99 -5.90
N PHE A 8 -1.64 -11.98 -5.73
CA PHE A 8 -3.08 -11.73 -5.61
C PHE A 8 -3.40 -10.80 -4.43
N HIS A 9 -2.81 -11.07 -3.25
CA HIS A 9 -2.94 -10.22 -2.08
C HIS A 9 -2.53 -8.77 -2.39
N ALA A 10 -1.33 -8.58 -2.95
CA ALA A 10 -0.80 -7.25 -3.25
C ALA A 10 -1.66 -6.50 -4.27
N VAL A 11 -2.12 -7.17 -5.32
CA VAL A 11 -2.97 -6.54 -6.35
C VAL A 11 -4.34 -6.16 -5.80
N VAL A 12 -4.99 -7.03 -5.04
CA VAL A 12 -6.31 -6.72 -4.45
C VAL A 12 -6.20 -5.63 -3.40
N PHE A 13 -5.13 -5.64 -2.60
CA PHE A 13 -4.80 -4.57 -1.66
C PHE A 13 -4.71 -3.23 -2.40
N GLU A 14 -3.87 -3.15 -3.43
CA GLU A 14 -3.62 -1.89 -4.14
C GLU A 14 -4.89 -1.35 -4.82
N ILE A 15 -5.66 -2.22 -5.49
CA ILE A 15 -6.88 -1.81 -6.19
C ILE A 15 -7.91 -1.25 -5.21
N ILE A 16 -8.16 -1.93 -4.09
CA ILE A 16 -9.14 -1.47 -3.10
C ILE A 16 -8.64 -0.19 -2.43
N ALA A 17 -7.34 -0.10 -2.12
CA ALA A 17 -6.75 1.12 -1.58
C ALA A 17 -7.02 2.31 -2.50
N LEU A 18 -6.69 2.21 -3.79
CA LEU A 18 -6.90 3.29 -4.77
C LEU A 18 -8.38 3.64 -4.94
N LEU A 19 -9.27 2.65 -5.02
CA LEU A 19 -10.71 2.89 -5.17
C LEU A 19 -11.31 3.70 -4.01
N MET A 20 -10.77 3.53 -2.79
CA MET A 20 -11.22 4.29 -1.62
C MET A 20 -10.45 5.60 -1.43
N MET A 21 -9.15 5.58 -1.69
CA MET A 21 -8.26 6.71 -1.40
C MET A 21 -8.47 7.87 -2.37
N VAL A 22 -8.67 7.59 -3.65
CA VAL A 22 -8.86 8.63 -4.68
C VAL A 22 -10.08 9.51 -4.40
N PRO A 23 -11.30 8.98 -4.16
CA PRO A 23 -12.45 9.83 -3.85
C PRO A 23 -12.29 10.54 -2.49
N LEU A 24 -11.66 9.90 -1.50
CA LEU A 24 -11.39 10.51 -0.20
C LEU A 24 -10.45 11.71 -0.34
N ALA A 25 -9.35 11.55 -1.07
CA ALA A 25 -8.37 12.60 -1.35
C ALA A 25 -9.00 13.74 -2.15
N ALA A 26 -9.85 13.43 -3.14
CA ALA A 26 -10.53 14.43 -3.96
C ALA A 26 -11.50 15.26 -3.11
N TRP A 27 -12.27 14.59 -2.25
CA TRP A 27 -13.18 15.24 -1.32
C TRP A 27 -12.42 16.13 -0.31
N PHE A 28 -11.31 15.64 0.24
CA PHE A 28 -10.51 16.38 1.21
C PHE A 28 -9.79 17.60 0.61
N SER A 29 -9.16 17.42 -0.56
CA SER A 29 -8.35 18.47 -1.21
C SER A 29 -9.16 19.42 -2.09
N GLY A 30 -10.41 19.08 -2.41
CA GLY A 30 -11.24 19.79 -3.40
C GLY A 30 -10.72 19.69 -4.84
N LYS A 31 -9.72 18.84 -5.11
CA LYS A 31 -9.13 18.65 -6.44
C LYS A 31 -9.91 17.60 -7.26
N GLY A 32 -9.66 17.59 -8.58
CA GLY A 32 -10.28 16.63 -9.48
C GLY A 32 -9.90 15.18 -9.16
N THR A 33 -10.85 14.24 -9.32
CA THR A 33 -10.60 12.81 -9.08
C THR A 33 -9.54 12.23 -10.00
N GLY A 34 -9.41 12.74 -11.23
CA GLY A 34 -8.34 12.36 -12.15
C GLY A 34 -6.95 12.72 -11.62
N ASP A 35 -6.78 13.95 -11.12
CA ASP A 35 -5.52 14.40 -10.53
C ASP A 35 -5.19 13.61 -9.27
N MET A 36 -6.19 13.31 -8.44
CA MET A 36 -6.00 12.48 -7.24
C MET A 36 -5.65 11.04 -7.58
N ALA A 37 -6.25 10.46 -8.62
CA ALA A 37 -5.87 9.14 -9.10
C ALA A 37 -4.40 9.10 -9.51
N LEU A 38 -3.94 10.10 -10.27
CA LEU A 38 -2.55 10.20 -10.67
C LEU A 38 -1.63 10.38 -9.46
N VAL A 39 -1.96 11.29 -8.54
CA VAL A 39 -1.19 11.50 -7.31
C VAL A 39 -1.11 10.24 -6.47
N SER A 40 -2.24 9.55 -6.22
CA SER A 40 -2.24 8.31 -5.43
C SER A 40 -1.37 7.22 -6.06
N ILE A 41 -1.40 7.07 -7.39
CA ILE A 41 -0.55 6.10 -8.10
C ILE A 41 0.92 6.49 -7.97
N VAL A 42 1.27 7.76 -8.22
CA VAL A 42 2.66 8.23 -8.14
C VAL A 42 3.20 8.10 -6.72
N LEU A 43 2.42 8.45 -5.70
CA LEU A 43 2.80 8.31 -4.30
C LEU A 43 2.99 6.84 -3.91
N SER A 44 2.09 5.94 -4.32
CA SER A 44 2.20 4.50 -4.05
C SER A 44 3.48 3.89 -4.65
N VAL A 45 3.76 4.22 -5.92
CA VAL A 45 4.99 3.77 -6.59
C VAL A 45 6.22 4.36 -5.91
N THR A 46 6.20 5.66 -5.59
CA THR A 46 7.30 6.34 -4.91
C THR A 46 7.57 5.73 -3.54
N ALA A 47 6.54 5.47 -2.75
CA ALA A 47 6.66 4.83 -1.44
C ALA A 47 7.24 3.42 -1.55
N THR A 48 6.81 2.63 -2.55
CA THR A 48 7.35 1.28 -2.78
C THR A 48 8.83 1.30 -3.14
N VAL A 49 9.21 2.19 -4.07
CA VAL A 49 10.60 2.35 -4.51
C VAL A 49 11.47 2.89 -3.37
N TRP A 50 11.00 3.93 -2.69
CA TRP A 50 11.69 4.52 -1.54
C TRP A 50 11.88 3.51 -0.43
N ASN A 51 10.88 2.66 -0.17
CA ASN A 51 11.00 1.61 0.83
C ASN A 51 12.09 0.61 0.51
N TYR A 52 12.23 0.20 -0.74
CA TYR A 52 13.35 -0.64 -1.14
C TYR A 52 14.69 0.09 -0.94
N ILE A 53 14.81 1.31 -1.46
CA ILE A 53 16.04 2.11 -1.41
C ILE A 53 16.48 2.37 0.04
N TYR A 54 15.58 2.89 0.88
CA TYR A 54 15.85 3.22 2.26
C TYR A 54 16.29 1.99 3.05
N ASN A 55 15.58 0.86 2.92
CA ASN A 55 15.95 -0.38 3.61
C ASN A 55 17.35 -0.86 3.21
N VAL A 56 17.71 -0.79 1.92
CA VAL A 56 19.05 -1.19 1.46
C VAL A 56 20.14 -0.28 2.05
N TYR A 57 19.95 1.04 2.04
CA TYR A 57 20.93 1.97 2.60
C TYR A 57 21.05 1.83 4.12
N PHE A 58 19.92 1.70 4.82
CA PHE A 58 19.91 1.53 6.26
C PHE A 58 20.60 0.22 6.67
N ASP A 59 20.28 -0.89 6.00
CA ASP A 59 20.88 -2.20 6.29
C ASP A 59 22.40 -2.20 6.03
N ARG A 60 22.88 -1.42 5.05
CA ARG A 60 24.33 -1.23 4.80
C ARG A 60 25.04 -0.49 5.92
N TRP A 61 24.40 0.49 6.54
CA TRP A 61 25.05 1.36 7.53
C TRP A 61 24.90 0.83 8.96
N PHE A 62 23.78 0.18 9.27
CA PHE A 62 23.43 -0.25 10.63
C PHE A 62 23.34 -1.79 10.77
N GLY A 63 23.72 -2.52 9.73
CA GLY A 63 23.75 -3.98 9.71
C GLY A 63 22.39 -4.62 9.38
N SER A 64 22.44 -5.84 8.83
CA SER A 64 21.26 -6.57 8.35
C SER A 64 20.50 -7.34 9.43
N ASP A 65 21.02 -7.43 10.66
CA ASP A 65 20.31 -8.10 11.75
C ASP A 65 19.18 -7.21 12.31
N ARG A 66 17.99 -7.37 11.75
CA ARG A 66 16.81 -6.59 12.10
C ARG A 66 16.20 -6.99 13.44
N ILE A 67 16.50 -8.18 13.98
CA ILE A 67 15.90 -8.68 15.22
C ILE A 67 16.60 -8.05 16.42
N GLN A 68 17.93 -7.91 16.36
CA GLN A 68 18.73 -7.33 17.45
C GLN A 68 18.63 -5.81 17.57
N ARG A 69 17.92 -5.11 16.68
CA ARG A 69 17.75 -3.65 16.75
C ARG A 69 16.91 -3.24 17.96
N GLY A 70 17.52 -2.46 18.85
CA GLY A 70 16.85 -1.83 19.99
C GLY A 70 15.82 -0.78 19.58
N LEU A 71 14.96 -0.37 20.52
CA LEU A 71 13.84 0.52 20.29
C LEU A 71 14.25 1.87 19.64
N MET A 72 15.33 2.49 20.12
CA MET A 72 15.79 3.79 19.60
C MET A 72 16.22 3.73 18.13
N MET A 73 16.86 2.62 17.72
CA MET A 73 17.22 2.43 16.32
C MET A 73 15.99 2.22 15.44
N ARG A 74 14.94 1.58 15.95
CA ARG A 74 13.66 1.41 15.23
C ARG A 74 12.94 2.75 15.07
N ILE A 75 12.90 3.57 16.12
CA ILE A 75 12.32 4.92 16.05
C ILE A 75 13.09 5.77 15.04
N GLY A 76 14.43 5.81 15.14
CA GLY A 76 15.26 6.56 14.20
C GLY A 76 15.10 6.09 12.75
N HIS A 77 15.00 4.77 12.52
CA HIS A 77 14.69 4.21 11.21
C HIS A 77 13.35 4.69 10.68
N THR A 78 12.28 4.57 11.47
CA THR A 78 10.94 4.99 11.02
C THR A 78 10.88 6.48 10.75
N LEU A 79 11.46 7.31 11.63
CA LEU A 79 11.51 8.76 11.43
C LEU A 79 12.33 9.16 10.20
N GLY A 80 13.47 8.51 9.97
CA GLY A 80 14.30 8.76 8.80
C GLY A 80 13.65 8.30 7.50
N PHE A 81 12.95 7.16 7.53
CA PHE A 81 12.17 6.66 6.41
C PHE A 81 11.07 7.65 6.03
N GLU A 82 10.24 8.02 7.01
CA GLU A 82 9.06 8.86 6.82
C GLU A 82 9.49 10.28 6.43
N GLY A 83 10.45 10.86 7.14
CA GLY A 83 10.99 12.18 6.82
C GLY A 83 11.61 12.22 5.42
N GLY A 84 12.38 11.20 5.03
CA GLY A 84 12.94 11.10 3.70
C GLY A 84 11.88 10.97 2.60
N LEU A 85 10.81 10.22 2.86
CA LEU A 85 9.69 10.08 1.93
C LEU A 85 8.96 11.43 1.76
N LEU A 86 8.63 12.11 2.86
CA LEU A 86 7.96 13.42 2.84
C LEU A 86 8.78 14.48 2.11
N LEU A 87 10.11 14.46 2.20
CA LEU A 87 10.98 15.36 1.44
C LEU A 87 10.86 15.17 -0.09
N ILE A 88 10.42 14.00 -0.55
CA ILE A 88 10.20 13.71 -1.97
C ILE A 88 8.76 14.03 -2.35
N THR A 89 7.80 13.58 -1.53
CA THR A 89 6.38 13.64 -1.90
C THR A 89 5.79 15.04 -1.75
N ILE A 90 6.13 15.78 -0.69
CA ILE A 90 5.59 17.12 -0.44
C ILE A 90 5.90 18.09 -1.60
N PRO A 91 7.16 18.23 -2.07
CA PRO A 91 7.45 19.14 -3.18
C PRO A 91 6.73 18.72 -4.46
N PHE A 92 6.65 17.41 -4.74
CA PHE A 92 5.95 16.90 -5.92
C PHE A 92 4.45 17.22 -5.87
N VAL A 93 3.78 16.89 -4.77
CA VAL A 93 2.33 17.10 -4.60
C VAL A 93 2.00 18.59 -4.60
N GLY A 94 2.78 19.41 -3.88
CA GLY A 94 2.58 20.86 -3.81
C GLY A 94 2.71 21.52 -5.17
N TRP A 95 3.74 21.14 -5.94
CA TRP A 95 3.91 21.61 -7.31
C TRP A 95 2.81 21.11 -8.24
N PHE A 96 2.48 19.82 -8.21
CA PHE A 96 1.54 19.22 -9.16
C PHE A 96 0.11 19.72 -8.94
N LEU A 97 -0.33 19.80 -7.69
CA LEU A 97 -1.68 20.21 -7.33
C LEU A 97 -1.82 21.72 -7.04
N GLN A 98 -0.71 22.47 -7.10
CA GLN A 98 -0.67 23.89 -6.72
C GLN A 98 -1.20 24.09 -5.29
N MET A 99 -0.69 23.28 -4.36
CA MET A 99 -1.06 23.31 -2.94
C MET A 99 0.08 23.94 -2.13
N SER A 100 -0.30 24.70 -1.10
CA SER A 100 0.64 25.23 -0.11
C SER A 100 1.23 24.10 0.74
N LEU A 101 2.34 24.39 1.43
CA LEU A 101 3.01 23.43 2.29
C LEU A 101 2.07 22.81 3.33
N LEU A 102 1.23 23.63 3.98
CA LEU A 102 0.30 23.16 5.00
C LEU A 102 -0.78 22.25 4.41
N GLU A 103 -1.30 22.58 3.22
CA GLU A 103 -2.29 21.74 2.54
C GLU A 103 -1.69 20.40 2.13
N THR A 104 -0.45 20.40 1.61
CA THR A 104 0.24 19.14 1.26
C THR A 104 0.54 18.28 2.48
N LEU A 105 0.97 18.88 3.60
CA LEU A 105 1.18 18.16 4.85
C LEU A 105 -0.12 17.57 5.39
N ALA A 106 -1.22 18.32 5.32
CA ALA A 106 -2.52 17.85 5.73
C ALA A 106 -2.99 16.68 4.84
N LEU A 107 -2.80 16.78 3.52
CA LEU A 107 -3.11 15.69 2.60
C LEU A 107 -2.27 14.45 2.90
N GLU A 108 -0.96 14.58 3.06
CA GLU A 108 -0.06 13.48 3.46
C GLU A 108 -0.51 12.83 4.78
N ALA A 109 -0.91 13.62 5.78
CA ALA A 109 -1.45 13.08 7.03
C ALA A 109 -2.71 12.23 6.79
N VAL A 110 -3.58 12.62 5.86
CA VAL A 110 -4.74 11.80 5.45
C VAL A 110 -4.28 10.50 4.78
N PHE A 111 -3.32 10.56 3.86
CA PHE A 111 -2.75 9.36 3.21
C PHE A 111 -2.17 8.39 4.25
N ILE A 112 -1.28 8.87 5.12
CA ILE A 112 -0.63 8.05 6.16
C ILE A 112 -1.68 7.43 7.09
N THR A 113 -2.62 8.24 7.58
CA THR A 113 -3.67 7.77 8.49
C THR A 113 -4.55 6.72 7.82
N PHE A 114 -4.97 6.97 6.58
CA PHE A 114 -5.74 6.02 5.79
C PHE A 114 -4.99 4.70 5.63
N PHE A 115 -3.76 4.72 5.12
CA PHE A 115 -2.98 3.50 4.86
C PHE A 115 -2.65 2.74 6.14
N LEU A 116 -2.45 3.42 7.28
CA LEU A 116 -2.24 2.78 8.57
C LEU A 116 -3.44 1.92 8.98
N PHE A 117 -4.64 2.49 8.99
CA PHE A 117 -5.85 1.75 9.36
C PHE A 117 -6.26 0.74 8.30
N TYR A 118 -6.19 1.13 7.03
CA TYR A 118 -6.52 0.29 5.90
C TYR A 118 -5.66 -0.98 5.89
N THR A 119 -4.34 -0.85 6.06
CA THR A 119 -3.42 -2.00 6.05
C THR A 119 -3.72 -2.97 7.18
N LEU A 120 -3.99 -2.47 8.39
CA LEU A 120 -4.36 -3.31 9.53
C LEU A 120 -5.65 -4.10 9.25
N VAL A 121 -6.70 -3.41 8.81
CA VAL A 121 -8.02 -4.02 8.56
C VAL A 121 -7.95 -5.01 7.41
N PHE A 122 -7.32 -4.61 6.29
CA PHE A 122 -7.21 -5.47 5.12
C PHE A 122 -6.44 -6.75 5.44
N ASN A 123 -5.26 -6.64 6.06
CA ASN A 123 -4.45 -7.81 6.39
C ASN A 123 -5.20 -8.76 7.34
N TRP A 124 -5.88 -8.21 8.35
CA TRP A 124 -6.70 -9.02 9.26
C TRP A 124 -7.84 -9.75 8.54
N LEU A 125 -8.58 -9.06 7.66
CA LEU A 125 -9.65 -9.66 6.87
C LEU A 125 -9.10 -10.72 5.91
N TYR A 126 -7.98 -10.46 5.25
CA TYR A 126 -7.37 -11.39 4.32
C TYR A 126 -6.93 -12.67 5.02
N ASP A 127 -6.29 -12.55 6.18
CA ASP A 127 -5.85 -13.70 6.98
C ASP A 127 -7.03 -14.52 7.49
N LYS A 128 -8.13 -13.85 7.89
CA LYS A 128 -9.35 -14.50 8.37
C LYS A 128 -10.10 -15.24 7.27
N TYR A 129 -10.28 -14.63 6.09
CA TYR A 129 -11.15 -15.18 5.03
C TYR A 129 -10.39 -15.97 3.95
N GLN A 130 -9.08 -15.79 3.84
CA GLN A 130 -8.20 -16.45 2.86
C GLN A 130 -8.82 -16.53 1.44
N PRO A 131 -9.24 -15.38 0.87
CA PRO A 131 -10.07 -15.33 -0.34
C PRO A 131 -9.44 -16.06 -1.53
N TYR A 132 -8.11 -15.99 -1.69
CA TYR A 132 -7.38 -16.71 -2.72
C TYR A 132 -7.59 -18.25 -2.65
N ARG A 133 -7.57 -18.81 -1.44
CA ARG A 133 -7.77 -20.25 -1.22
C ARG A 133 -9.23 -20.63 -1.41
N ALA A 134 -10.16 -19.78 -0.99
CA ALA A 134 -11.59 -19.98 -1.21
C ALA A 134 -11.92 -20.03 -2.71
N LEU A 135 -11.39 -19.08 -3.49
CA LEU A 135 -11.53 -19.05 -4.94
C LEU A 135 -10.95 -20.32 -5.60
N GLY A 136 -9.76 -20.75 -5.18
CA GLY A 136 -9.14 -21.98 -5.67
C GLY A 136 -9.97 -23.24 -5.39
N LYS A 137 -10.67 -23.31 -4.25
CA LYS A 137 -11.62 -24.40 -3.95
C LYS A 137 -12.85 -24.33 -4.85
N TRP A 138 -13.43 -23.15 -5.03
CA TRP A 138 -14.64 -22.95 -5.84
C TRP A 138 -14.41 -23.32 -7.32
N LEU A 139 -13.30 -22.89 -7.91
CA LEU A 139 -12.92 -23.24 -9.29
C LEU A 139 -12.74 -24.75 -9.50
N LYS A 140 -12.24 -25.48 -8.49
CA LYS A 140 -12.11 -26.94 -8.54
C LYS A 140 -13.47 -27.65 -8.46
N ILE A 141 -14.41 -27.10 -7.69
CA ILE A 141 -15.79 -27.62 -7.60
C ILE A 141 -16.49 -27.46 -8.95
N GLY A 142 -16.43 -26.28 -9.57
CA GLY A 142 -17.04 -26.02 -10.87
C GLY A 142 -16.57 -27.00 -11.95
N LYS A 143 -15.24 -27.20 -12.07
CA LYS A 143 -14.67 -28.17 -13.02
C LYS A 143 -15.15 -29.61 -12.78
N ARG A 144 -15.26 -30.04 -11.51
CA ARG A 144 -15.70 -31.39 -11.16
C ARG A 144 -17.17 -31.64 -11.50
N VAL A 145 -18.03 -30.62 -11.37
CA VAL A 145 -19.46 -30.70 -11.76
C VAL A 145 -19.60 -30.81 -13.27
N GLU A 146 -18.82 -30.03 -14.03
CA GLU A 146 -18.86 -30.03 -15.49
C GLU A 146 -18.36 -31.35 -16.10
N THR A 147 -17.27 -31.92 -15.56
CA THR A 147 -16.80 -33.25 -16.02
C THR A 147 -17.84 -34.35 -15.79
N LYS A 148 -18.57 -34.33 -14.67
CA LYS A 148 -19.63 -35.31 -14.39
C LYS A 148 -20.83 -35.18 -15.33
N ARG A 149 -21.14 -33.97 -15.81
CA ARG A 149 -22.25 -33.70 -16.72
C ARG A 149 -21.96 -34.11 -18.16
N ILE A 150 -20.70 -34.12 -18.57
CA ILE A 150 -20.26 -34.53 -19.92
C ILE A 150 -20.16 -36.06 -20.02
N SER A 151 -19.93 -36.76 -18.89
CA SER A 151 -19.83 -38.22 -18.83
C SER A 151 -21.15 -38.96 -18.60
N SER A 152 -22.29 -38.24 -18.55
CA SER A 152 -23.65 -38.77 -18.35
C SER A 152 -24.52 -38.54 -19.56
#